data_AF-A0A969E2E0-F1
#
_entry.id   AF-A0A969E2E0-F1
#
_cell.length_a   1.000
_cell.length_b   1.000
_cell.length_c   1.000
_cell.angle_alpha   90.00
_cell.angle_beta   90.00
_cell.angle_gamma   90.00
#
_symmetry.space_group_name_H-M   'P 1'
#
loop_
_entity.id
_entity.type
_entity.pdbx_description
1 polymer ?
#
loop_
_entity_poly.entity_id
_entity_poly.type
_entity_poly.pdbx_seq_one_letter_code
_entity_poly.pdbx_strand_id
1 'polypeptide(L)'
;MKINSTGKIKTGNDYSPSTYNGVEDPDDWISLAIRGRLNTTDGAGGKLSFGDFGSTYGRNVFIGEYQTYDSDVLQLQGKNGVYITSTADAASIIATFDPWGDLKVQREIFAQGLLVSSDVRLKKNIKNLTGSLAIVNKLQGIKYDFKTEKEDSLLLVLERTQTTNEKDAKSKAETKKRLEDIKKQSVNKAGFSAQEMQMLLPSSVYTDSNGKLAVNYIEVIPILVEAIKEQQTQIEAMKKEIELLKKK
;
A
#
# COMPACT_ATOMS: atom_id res chain seq x y z
N MET A 1 11.04 -19.20 -33.17
CA MET A 1 10.79 -17.77 -33.48
C MET A 1 10.57 -17.68 -34.97
N LYS A 2 9.37 -17.32 -35.41
CA LYS A 2 9.10 -17.06 -36.83
C LYS A 2 8.86 -15.56 -36.99
N ILE A 3 9.60 -14.93 -37.90
CA ILE A 3 9.38 -13.55 -38.32
C ILE A 3 8.67 -13.65 -39.66
N ASN A 4 7.46 -13.10 -39.78
CA ASN A 4 6.77 -13.09 -41.07
C ASN A 4 7.26 -11.93 -41.94
N SER A 5 6.82 -11.88 -43.21
CA SER A 5 7.18 -10.85 -44.19
C SER A 5 6.74 -9.43 -43.80
N THR A 6 5.93 -9.26 -42.76
CA THR A 6 5.47 -7.96 -42.24
C THR A 6 6.16 -7.57 -40.93
N GLY A 7 7.19 -8.30 -40.50
CA GLY A 7 8.00 -7.97 -39.32
C GLY A 7 7.38 -8.40 -37.98
N LYS A 8 6.30 -9.20 -37.99
CA LYS A 8 5.68 -9.73 -36.77
C LYS A 8 6.51 -10.89 -36.22
N ILE A 9 6.81 -10.87 -34.92
CA ILE A 9 7.59 -11.90 -34.21
C ILE A 9 6.63 -12.84 -33.47
N LYS A 10 6.59 -14.11 -33.87
CA LYS A 10 5.81 -15.16 -33.20
C LYS A 10 6.73 -16.13 -32.45
N THR A 11 6.45 -16.34 -31.16
CA THR A 11 7.11 -17.35 -30.31
C THR A 11 6.07 -18.27 -29.69
N GLY A 12 6.05 -19.55 -30.09
CA GLY A 12 5.03 -20.52 -29.72
C GLY A 12 4.32 -21.10 -30.95
N ASN A 13 3.56 -22.18 -30.75
CA ASN A 13 2.86 -22.87 -31.84
C ASN A 13 1.49 -22.26 -32.16
N ASP A 14 1.00 -22.53 -33.36
CA ASP A 14 -0.36 -22.20 -33.76
C ASP A 14 -1.34 -22.98 -32.86
N TYR A 15 -2.20 -22.26 -32.14
CA TYR A 15 -3.37 -22.87 -31.52
C TYR A 15 -4.41 -23.00 -32.63
N SER A 16 -4.75 -24.22 -33.00
CA SER A 16 -5.87 -24.50 -33.88
C SER A 16 -6.89 -25.27 -33.05
N PRO A 17 -7.86 -24.59 -32.42
CA PRO A 17 -8.95 -25.29 -31.77
C PRO A 17 -9.78 -25.94 -32.88
N SER A 18 -9.93 -27.26 -32.83
CA SER A 18 -10.72 -28.02 -33.81
C SER A 18 -12.24 -27.69 -33.81
N THR A 19 -12.68 -26.71 -33.01
CA THR A 19 -14.10 -26.41 -32.76
C THR A 19 -14.43 -24.92 -32.57
N TYR A 20 -13.51 -23.97 -32.78
CA TYR A 20 -13.83 -22.53 -32.68
C TYR A 20 -13.99 -21.91 -34.09
N ASN A 21 -15.23 -21.61 -34.48
CA ASN A 21 -15.61 -20.98 -35.77
C ASN A 21 -15.53 -19.44 -35.73
N GLY A 22 -14.76 -18.85 -34.82
CA GLY A 22 -14.42 -17.44 -34.90
C GLY A 22 -13.32 -17.26 -35.92
N VAL A 23 -13.57 -16.54 -37.01
CA VAL A 23 -12.51 -16.04 -37.89
C VAL A 23 -11.71 -15.05 -37.04
N GLU A 24 -10.57 -15.48 -36.47
CA GLU A 24 -9.60 -14.52 -35.94
C GLU A 24 -9.20 -13.62 -37.10
N ASP A 25 -9.51 -12.32 -37.00
CA ASP A 25 -9.14 -11.31 -38.01
C ASP A 25 -7.60 -11.25 -38.08
N PRO A 26 -6.97 -11.81 -39.15
CA PRO A 26 -5.51 -12.01 -39.17
C PRO A 26 -4.72 -10.71 -39.34
N ASP A 27 -5.39 -9.63 -39.78
CA ASP A 27 -4.73 -8.44 -40.31
C ASP A 27 -4.66 -7.26 -39.33
N ASP A 28 -5.39 -7.24 -38.21
CA ASP A 28 -5.59 -5.98 -37.48
C ASP A 28 -4.65 -5.70 -36.28
N TRP A 29 -3.57 -6.47 -36.09
CA TRP A 29 -2.71 -6.24 -34.92
C TRP A 29 -1.28 -6.76 -35.09
N ILE A 30 -0.31 -5.91 -34.71
CA ILE A 30 1.01 -6.36 -34.28
C ILE A 30 0.81 -6.94 -32.88
N SER A 31 0.78 -8.26 -32.77
CA SER A 31 0.60 -8.94 -31.49
C SER A 31 1.76 -9.87 -31.19
N LEU A 32 2.28 -9.78 -29.98
CA LEU A 32 3.25 -10.72 -29.43
C LEU A 32 2.48 -11.71 -28.55
N ALA A 33 2.22 -12.90 -29.07
CA ALA A 33 1.64 -14.00 -28.30
C ALA A 33 2.76 -14.84 -27.67
N ILE A 34 2.71 -15.03 -26.34
CA ILE A 34 3.59 -15.91 -25.59
C ILE A 34 2.74 -17.03 -25.03
N ARG A 35 2.76 -18.20 -25.69
CA ARG A 35 1.92 -19.37 -25.35
C ARG A 35 2.73 -20.45 -24.64
N GLY A 36 2.08 -21.23 -23.79
CA GLY A 36 2.67 -22.36 -23.08
C GLY A 36 2.84 -23.61 -23.96
N ARG A 37 3.20 -24.74 -23.34
CA ARG A 37 3.55 -26.00 -24.05
C ARG A 37 2.30 -26.66 -24.65
N LEU A 38 2.46 -27.27 -25.83
CA LEU A 38 1.46 -27.99 -26.66
C LEU A 38 0.53 -29.03 -25.98
N ASN A 39 0.71 -29.33 -24.70
CA ASN A 39 0.04 -30.43 -24.02
C ASN A 39 -0.95 -29.94 -22.95
N THR A 40 -1.13 -28.61 -22.84
CA THR A 40 -2.19 -27.98 -22.04
C THR A 40 -3.35 -27.67 -22.98
N THR A 41 -4.59 -27.87 -22.51
CA THR A 41 -5.78 -27.89 -23.37
C THR A 41 -6.03 -26.59 -24.14
N ASP A 42 -5.45 -25.47 -23.71
CA ASP A 42 -5.81 -24.13 -24.22
C ASP A 42 -4.59 -23.21 -24.48
N GLY A 43 -3.37 -23.77 -24.54
CA GLY A 43 -2.15 -22.97 -24.70
C GLY A 43 -1.70 -22.23 -23.42
N ALA A 44 -2.26 -22.60 -22.27
CA ALA A 44 -1.97 -22.10 -20.93
C ALA A 44 -0.49 -22.29 -20.50
N GLY A 45 -0.04 -21.44 -19.56
CA GLY A 45 1.33 -21.47 -19.02
C GLY A 45 2.36 -20.65 -19.82
N GLY A 46 1.89 -19.77 -20.71
CA GLY A 46 2.70 -18.78 -21.42
C GLY A 46 3.11 -17.65 -20.49
N LYS A 47 4.41 -17.30 -20.47
CA LYS A 47 4.94 -16.25 -19.60
C LYS A 47 6.13 -15.52 -20.22
N LEU A 48 6.20 -14.21 -20.02
CA LEU A 48 7.38 -13.41 -20.27
C LEU A 48 8.23 -13.39 -19.00
N SER A 49 9.36 -14.08 -19.01
CA SER A 49 10.27 -14.15 -17.86
C SER A 49 11.42 -13.15 -17.99
N PHE A 50 11.84 -12.57 -16.87
CA PHE A 50 12.96 -11.66 -16.76
C PHE A 50 14.01 -12.28 -15.81
N GLY A 51 15.28 -12.29 -16.21
CA GLY A 51 16.37 -12.84 -15.39
C GLY A 51 16.43 -14.38 -15.36
N ASP A 52 17.02 -14.94 -14.29
CA ASP A 52 17.22 -16.39 -14.10
C ASP A 52 15.95 -17.08 -13.60
N PHE A 53 15.28 -17.79 -14.52
CA PHE A 53 14.12 -18.63 -14.25
C PHE A 53 14.57 -20.09 -14.11
N GLY A 54 14.77 -20.55 -12.87
CA GLY A 54 15.39 -21.85 -12.55
C GLY A 54 14.65 -22.62 -11.47
N SER A 55 14.64 -23.96 -11.57
CA SER A 55 13.81 -24.87 -10.76
C SER A 55 14.23 -24.98 -9.29
N THR A 56 15.49 -24.71 -8.95
CA THR A 56 16.00 -24.93 -7.59
C THR A 56 16.36 -23.62 -6.88
N TYR A 57 16.79 -22.58 -7.61
CA TYR A 57 17.21 -21.29 -7.02
C TYR A 57 16.84 -20.04 -7.84
N GLY A 58 16.11 -20.20 -8.96
CA GLY A 58 15.79 -19.09 -9.86
C GLY A 58 15.13 -17.91 -9.15
N ARG A 59 15.45 -16.70 -9.60
CA ARG A 59 14.76 -15.46 -9.21
C ARG A 59 13.60 -15.27 -10.17
N ASN A 60 12.60 -16.14 -10.06
CA ASN A 60 11.44 -16.14 -10.94
C ASN A 60 10.78 -14.76 -10.94
N VAL A 61 10.98 -14.01 -12.01
CA VAL A 61 10.31 -12.75 -12.31
C VAL A 61 9.61 -12.95 -13.64
N PHE A 62 8.29 -12.83 -13.68
CA PHE A 62 7.54 -12.99 -14.92
C PHE A 62 6.21 -12.23 -14.89
N ILE A 63 5.69 -12.02 -16.10
CA ILE A 63 4.31 -11.62 -16.37
C ILE A 63 3.67 -12.73 -17.21
N GLY A 64 2.54 -13.25 -16.76
CA GLY A 64 1.82 -14.35 -17.43
C GLY A 64 1.46 -15.47 -16.47
N GLU A 65 0.86 -16.54 -16.97
CA GLU A 65 0.30 -17.60 -16.13
C GLU A 65 1.38 -18.59 -15.66
N TYR A 66 1.44 -18.83 -14.35
CA TYR A 66 2.36 -19.81 -13.77
C TYR A 66 1.86 -21.25 -13.91
N GLN A 67 0.56 -21.46 -13.75
CA GLN A 67 -0.04 -22.80 -13.67
C GLN A 67 -0.12 -23.46 -15.06
N THR A 68 -0.36 -24.77 -15.07
CA THR A 68 -0.43 -25.58 -16.31
C THR A 68 -1.84 -25.69 -16.88
N TYR A 69 -2.83 -25.05 -16.26
CA TYR A 69 -4.22 -25.01 -16.70
C TYR A 69 -4.62 -23.57 -16.95
N ASP A 70 -5.55 -23.38 -17.89
CA ASP A 70 -6.07 -22.07 -18.25
C ASP A 70 -6.82 -21.48 -17.05
N SER A 71 -6.37 -20.31 -16.60
CA SER A 71 -6.96 -19.63 -15.45
C SER A 71 -7.59 -18.30 -15.81
N ASP A 72 -7.33 -17.79 -17.02
CA ASP A 72 -7.61 -16.42 -17.43
C ASP A 72 -7.06 -15.36 -16.45
N VAL A 73 -6.07 -15.71 -15.61
CA VAL A 73 -5.51 -14.81 -14.59
C VAL A 73 -4.18 -14.26 -15.05
N LEU A 74 -4.11 -12.94 -15.23
CA LEU A 74 -2.83 -12.25 -15.36
C LEU A 74 -2.09 -12.23 -14.01
N GLN A 75 -0.92 -12.87 -13.96
CA GLN A 75 -0.06 -12.85 -12.77
C GLN A 75 1.17 -11.95 -12.98
N LEU A 76 1.47 -11.19 -11.93
CA LEU A 76 2.72 -10.43 -11.78
C LEU A 76 3.54 -11.09 -10.67
N GLN A 77 4.66 -11.72 -11.01
CA GLN A 77 5.47 -12.46 -10.05
C GLN A 77 6.86 -11.84 -9.90
N GLY A 78 7.29 -11.68 -8.66
CA GLY A 78 8.69 -11.52 -8.29
C GLY A 78 8.99 -12.30 -7.02
N LYS A 79 10.00 -13.19 -7.05
CA LYS A 79 10.38 -14.04 -5.89
C LYS A 79 10.64 -13.26 -4.60
N ASN A 80 11.19 -12.05 -4.72
CA ASN A 80 11.46 -11.15 -3.59
C ASN A 80 10.48 -9.97 -3.54
N GLY A 81 9.32 -10.11 -4.20
CA GLY A 81 8.26 -9.11 -4.24
C GLY A 81 8.16 -8.33 -5.54
N VAL A 82 7.15 -7.47 -5.59
CA VAL A 82 6.83 -6.59 -6.72
C VAL A 82 6.82 -5.15 -6.23
N TYR A 83 7.47 -4.26 -6.96
CA TYR A 83 7.61 -2.85 -6.62
C TYR A 83 6.94 -2.03 -7.72
N ILE A 84 6.03 -1.14 -7.34
CA ILE A 84 5.47 -0.12 -8.23
C ILE A 84 6.27 1.16 -7.98
N THR A 85 7.01 1.63 -8.98
CA THR A 85 7.80 2.86 -8.91
C THR A 85 7.16 3.97 -9.74
N SER A 86 7.59 5.21 -9.54
CA SER A 86 7.19 6.37 -10.36
C SER A 86 8.34 7.30 -10.64
N THR A 87 8.16 8.23 -11.56
CA THR A 87 9.20 9.18 -12.01
C THR A 87 10.35 8.48 -12.73
N ALA A 88 11.42 9.23 -13.02
CA ALA A 88 12.62 8.69 -13.66
C ALA A 88 13.53 7.92 -12.68
N ASP A 89 13.30 8.04 -11.37
CA ASP A 89 14.11 7.41 -10.34
C ASP A 89 13.47 6.11 -9.83
N ALA A 90 14.16 4.98 -10.01
CA ALA A 90 13.71 3.67 -9.54
C ALA A 90 13.58 3.59 -8.00
N ALA A 91 14.22 4.49 -7.25
CA ALA A 91 14.05 4.58 -5.80
C ALA A 91 12.70 5.20 -5.38
N SER A 92 11.97 5.85 -6.29
CA SER A 92 10.66 6.46 -6.03
C SER A 92 9.54 5.40 -6.03
N ILE A 93 9.53 4.56 -5.00
CA ILE A 93 8.57 3.46 -4.81
C ILE A 93 7.22 4.00 -4.31
N ILE A 94 6.12 3.65 -4.97
CA ILE A 94 4.75 3.96 -4.54
C ILE A 94 4.16 2.83 -3.70
N ALA A 95 4.37 1.58 -4.13
CA ALA A 95 3.83 0.42 -3.43
C ALA A 95 4.79 -0.78 -3.52
N THR A 96 4.82 -1.58 -2.45
CA THR A 96 5.58 -2.84 -2.39
C THR A 96 4.66 -3.99 -2.02
N PHE A 97 4.69 -5.04 -2.83
CA PHE A 97 4.12 -6.35 -2.54
C PHE A 97 5.25 -7.23 -2.02
N ASP A 98 5.42 -7.25 -0.70
CA ASP A 98 6.42 -8.08 -0.03
C ASP A 98 5.89 -9.52 0.09
N PRO A 99 6.61 -10.56 -0.40
CA PRO A 99 6.12 -11.93 -0.36
C PRO A 99 6.02 -12.48 1.06
N TRP A 100 6.70 -11.87 2.03
CA TRP A 100 6.68 -12.28 3.43
C TRP A 100 6.19 -11.17 4.37
N GLY A 101 5.71 -10.06 3.81
CA GLY A 101 5.29 -8.89 4.56
C GLY A 101 3.97 -8.32 4.08
N ASP A 102 3.63 -7.14 4.60
CA ASP A 102 2.41 -6.44 4.25
C ASP A 102 2.53 -5.73 2.88
N LEU A 103 1.38 -5.46 2.27
CA LEU A 103 1.28 -4.45 1.22
C LEU A 103 1.57 -3.08 1.82
N LYS A 104 2.70 -2.47 1.43
CA LYS A 104 3.05 -1.12 1.86
C LYS A 104 2.74 -0.15 0.73
N VAL A 105 1.93 0.87 1.01
CA VAL A 105 1.61 1.95 0.08
C VAL A 105 2.12 3.25 0.70
N GLN A 106 3.01 3.95 -0.01
CA GLN A 106 3.63 5.19 0.49
C GLN A 106 2.75 6.43 0.30
N ARG A 107 1.51 6.24 -0.17
CA ARG A 107 0.56 7.30 -0.53
C ARG A 107 -0.82 7.02 0.07
N GLU A 108 -1.67 8.05 0.05
CA GLU A 108 -3.08 7.92 0.43
C GLU A 108 -3.82 6.93 -0.50
N ILE A 109 -4.66 6.09 0.09
CA ILE A 109 -5.51 5.13 -0.62
C ILE A 109 -6.93 5.71 -0.69
N PHE A 110 -7.42 5.96 -1.90
CA PHE A 110 -8.79 6.39 -2.14
C PHE A 110 -9.63 5.16 -2.50
N ALA A 111 -10.56 4.79 -1.62
CA ALA A 111 -11.43 3.63 -1.79
C ALA A 111 -12.83 3.94 -1.25
N GLN A 112 -13.85 3.26 -1.78
CA GLN A 112 -15.23 3.39 -1.31
C GLN A 112 -15.39 2.90 0.14
N GLY A 113 -14.59 1.92 0.56
CA GLY A 113 -14.56 1.40 1.92
C GLY A 113 -13.41 0.41 2.12
N LEU A 114 -13.02 0.25 3.38
CA LEU A 114 -12.04 -0.77 3.82
C LEU A 114 -12.77 -1.79 4.71
N LEU A 115 -12.88 -3.02 4.23
CA LEU A 115 -13.45 -4.13 5.00
C LEU A 115 -12.32 -4.89 5.71
N VAL A 116 -12.35 -4.89 7.04
CA VAL A 116 -11.37 -5.61 7.88
C VAL A 116 -12.03 -6.88 8.42
N SER A 117 -11.38 -8.03 8.21
CA SER A 117 -11.89 -9.30 8.73
C SER A 117 -11.92 -9.29 10.26
N SER A 118 -13.08 -9.62 10.84
CA SER A 118 -13.31 -9.57 12.30
C SER A 118 -14.22 -10.71 12.78
N ASP A 119 -14.29 -11.81 12.01
CA ASP A 119 -15.11 -12.98 12.34
C ASP A 119 -14.62 -13.66 13.63
N VAL A 120 -15.53 -14.00 14.53
CA VAL A 120 -15.21 -14.65 15.82
C VAL A 120 -14.53 -16.01 15.63
N ARG A 121 -14.80 -16.71 14.53
CA ARG A 121 -14.19 -18.01 14.19
C ARG A 121 -12.70 -17.90 13.85
N LEU A 122 -12.25 -16.69 13.48
CA LEU A 122 -10.85 -16.39 13.19
C LEU A 122 -10.09 -15.84 14.42
N LYS A 123 -10.75 -15.77 15.59
CA LYS A 123 -10.21 -15.23 16.83
C LYS A 123 -10.01 -16.31 17.89
N LYS A 124 -9.02 -16.11 18.75
CA LYS A 124 -8.73 -16.94 19.92
C LYS A 124 -8.41 -16.03 21.12
N ASN A 125 -8.54 -16.55 22.35
CA ASN A 125 -8.23 -15.83 23.59
C ASN A 125 -8.98 -14.49 23.74
N ILE A 126 -10.28 -14.48 23.44
CA ILE A 126 -11.12 -13.27 23.49
C ILE A 126 -11.32 -12.84 24.95
N LYS A 127 -11.01 -11.59 25.27
CA LYS A 127 -11.16 -10.96 26.59
C LYS A 127 -11.88 -9.63 26.46
N ASN A 128 -12.61 -9.24 27.51
CA ASN A 128 -13.21 -7.92 27.59
C ASN A 128 -12.13 -6.84 27.76
N LEU A 129 -12.36 -5.68 27.16
CA LEU A 129 -11.55 -4.49 27.42
C LEU A 129 -12.04 -3.84 28.71
N THR A 130 -11.11 -3.39 29.55
CA THR A 130 -11.39 -2.75 30.84
C THR A 130 -10.36 -1.65 31.09
N GLY A 131 -10.76 -0.56 31.75
CA GLY A 131 -9.88 0.58 32.01
C GLY A 131 -9.64 1.43 30.77
N SER A 132 -10.53 1.33 29.78
CA SER A 132 -10.42 2.02 28.50
C SER A 132 -10.49 3.53 28.66
N LEU A 133 -11.33 4.03 29.58
CA LEU A 133 -11.43 5.45 29.88
C LEU A 133 -10.12 6.02 30.44
N ALA A 134 -9.44 5.25 31.30
CA ALA A 134 -8.15 5.67 31.86
C ALA A 134 -7.05 5.76 30.78
N ILE A 135 -7.09 4.87 29.79
CA ILE A 135 -6.18 4.91 28.63
C ILE A 135 -6.49 6.15 27.79
N VAL A 136 -7.75 6.36 27.40
CA VAL A 136 -8.16 7.48 26.55
C VAL A 136 -7.84 8.83 27.20
N ASN A 137 -8.02 8.97 28.52
CA ASN A 137 -7.67 10.18 29.26
C ASN A 137 -6.17 10.52 29.25
N LYS A 138 -5.30 9.54 28.98
CA LYS A 138 -3.85 9.75 28.89
C LYS A 138 -3.38 10.04 27.46
N LEU A 139 -4.18 9.70 26.44
CA LEU A 139 -3.83 9.90 25.04
C LEU A 139 -3.83 11.39 24.68
N GLN A 140 -2.75 11.87 24.08
CA GLN A 140 -2.65 13.24 23.60
C GLN A 140 -2.71 13.32 22.07
N GLY A 141 -3.77 13.95 21.56
CA GLY A 141 -3.86 14.32 20.15
C GLY A 141 -2.88 15.45 19.83
N ILE A 142 -2.10 15.29 18.76
CA ILE A 142 -1.13 16.28 18.28
C ILE A 142 -1.45 16.71 16.86
N LYS A 143 -0.98 17.91 16.49
CA LYS A 143 -0.90 18.37 15.09
C LYS A 143 0.55 18.32 14.64
N TYR A 144 0.78 17.88 13.41
CA TYR A 144 2.12 17.75 12.85
C TYR A 144 2.14 17.93 11.34
N ASP A 145 3.33 18.26 10.85
CA ASP A 145 3.67 18.28 9.44
C ASP A 145 4.63 17.11 9.17
N PHE A 146 4.45 16.43 8.04
CA PHE A 146 5.36 15.35 7.65
C PHE A 146 6.68 15.94 7.14
N LYS A 147 7.80 15.48 7.71
CA LYS A 147 9.12 15.72 7.11
C LYS A 147 9.21 14.98 5.78
N THR A 148 9.68 15.66 4.74
CA THR A 148 9.91 15.02 3.43
C THR A 148 11.35 15.23 2.98
N GLU A 149 12.00 14.17 2.48
CA GLU A 149 13.38 14.26 1.96
C GLU A 149 13.49 15.26 0.79
N LYS A 150 12.38 15.43 0.04
CA LYS A 150 12.27 16.42 -1.03
C LYS A 150 12.27 17.85 -0.49
N GLU A 151 11.63 18.12 0.64
CA GLU A 151 11.66 19.43 1.28
C GLU A 151 13.10 19.80 1.68
N ASP A 152 13.80 18.93 2.39
CA ASP A 152 15.18 19.18 2.83
C ASP A 152 16.12 19.40 1.64
N SER A 153 15.96 18.57 0.59
CA SER A 153 16.74 18.69 -0.65
C SER A 153 16.48 20.02 -1.37
N LEU A 154 15.22 20.47 -1.44
CA LEU A 154 14.86 21.74 -2.07
C LEU A 154 15.31 22.95 -1.25
N LEU A 155 15.26 22.85 0.08
CA LEU A 155 15.80 23.87 0.98
C LEU A 155 17.30 24.05 0.73
N LEU A 156 18.04 22.94 0.67
CA LEU A 156 19.48 22.94 0.42
C LEU A 156 19.84 23.54 -0.94
N VAL A 157 19.04 23.26 -1.98
CA VAL A 157 19.22 23.88 -3.31
C VAL A 157 19.02 25.40 -3.21
N LEU A 158 17.95 25.86 -2.54
CA LEU A 158 17.66 27.29 -2.39
C LEU A 158 18.75 28.06 -1.64
N GLU A 159 19.38 27.41 -0.65
CA GLU A 159 20.50 27.95 0.13
C GLU A 159 21.78 28.07 -0.72
N ARG A 160 22.04 27.10 -1.60
CA ARG A 160 23.26 27.02 -2.42
C ARG A 160 23.18 27.83 -3.72
N THR A 161 21.98 28.11 -4.24
CA THR A 161 21.82 28.87 -5.48
C THR A 161 22.09 30.37 -5.28
N GLN A 162 23.24 30.83 -5.76
CA GLN A 162 23.55 32.24 -5.95
C GLN A 162 22.84 32.76 -7.20
N THR A 163 22.18 33.91 -7.10
CA THR A 163 21.45 34.50 -8.23
C THR A 163 22.39 35.42 -9.00
N THR A 164 23.01 34.93 -10.07
CA THR A 164 23.99 35.71 -10.84
C THR A 164 23.42 36.24 -12.16
N ASN A 165 22.33 35.62 -12.64
CA ASN A 165 21.66 35.98 -13.89
C ASN A 165 20.14 35.71 -13.81
N GLU A 166 19.40 36.11 -14.85
CA GLU A 166 17.93 35.93 -14.93
C GLU A 166 17.50 34.45 -14.98
N LYS A 167 18.33 33.58 -15.55
CA LYS A 167 18.06 32.13 -15.59
C LYS A 167 18.13 31.52 -14.19
N ASP A 168 19.09 31.95 -13.36
CA ASP A 168 19.21 31.53 -11.97
C ASP A 168 18.01 32.02 -11.15
N ALA A 169 17.58 33.27 -11.38
CA ALA A 169 16.41 33.83 -10.72
C ALA A 169 15.13 33.02 -11.04
N LYS A 170 14.96 32.64 -12.31
CA LYS A 170 13.83 31.81 -12.76
C LYS A 170 13.89 30.40 -12.16
N SER A 171 15.07 29.77 -12.13
CA SER A 171 15.27 28.45 -11.51
C SER A 171 14.99 28.46 -10.01
N LYS A 172 15.41 29.51 -9.30
CA LYS A 172 15.16 29.70 -7.87
C LYS A 172 13.67 29.91 -7.58
N ALA A 173 12.97 30.69 -8.42
CA ALA A 173 11.53 30.89 -8.31
C ALA A 173 10.73 29.60 -8.53
N GLU A 174 11.12 28.78 -9.52
CA GLU A 174 10.48 27.47 -9.76
C GLU A 174 10.71 26.50 -8.60
N THR A 175 11.93 26.47 -8.05
CA THR A 175 12.27 25.66 -6.87
C THR A 175 11.45 26.07 -5.66
N LYS A 176 11.29 27.39 -5.43
CA LYS A 176 10.45 27.92 -4.35
C LYS A 176 8.98 27.52 -4.53
N LYS A 177 8.45 27.59 -5.75
CA LYS A 177 7.08 27.15 -6.05
C LYS A 177 6.89 25.65 -5.74
N ARG A 178 7.82 24.79 -6.17
CA ARG A 178 7.78 23.35 -5.86
C ARG A 178 7.84 23.07 -4.36
N LEU A 179 8.63 23.84 -3.61
CA LEU A 179 8.69 23.75 -2.15
C LEU A 179 7.35 24.14 -1.51
N GLU A 180 6.71 25.20 -1.97
CA GLU A 180 5.38 25.62 -1.49
C GLU A 180 4.32 24.55 -1.77
N ASP A 181 4.34 23.92 -2.96
CA ASP A 181 3.43 22.84 -3.31
C ASP A 181 3.61 21.61 -2.40
N ILE A 182 4.87 21.23 -2.09
CA ILE A 182 5.19 20.13 -1.17
C ILE A 182 4.75 20.44 0.25
N LYS A 183 5.02 21.66 0.73
CA LYS A 183 4.55 22.12 2.05
C LYS A 183 3.03 22.06 2.14
N LYS A 184 2.32 22.52 1.11
CA LYS A 184 0.85 22.48 1.12
C LYS A 184 0.28 21.07 1.25
N GLN A 185 0.97 20.05 0.74
CA GLN A 185 0.53 18.64 0.83
C GLN A 185 0.86 17.99 2.17
N SER A 186 1.85 18.50 2.90
CA SER A 186 2.40 17.87 4.11
C SER A 186 1.90 18.50 5.43
N VAL A 187 1.05 19.53 5.36
CA VAL A 187 0.77 20.41 6.50
C VAL A 187 -0.51 20.05 7.29
N ASN A 188 -0.42 20.23 8.60
CA ASN A 188 -1.49 20.26 9.60
C ASN A 188 -2.31 18.96 9.71
N LYS A 189 -1.64 17.80 9.62
CA LYS A 189 -2.28 16.53 9.92
C LYS A 189 -2.50 16.42 11.44
N ALA A 190 -3.63 15.86 11.86
CA ALA A 190 -3.92 15.55 13.25
C ALA A 190 -3.75 14.04 13.49
N GLY A 191 -3.22 13.65 14.63
CA GLY A 191 -3.03 12.24 14.98
C GLY A 191 -2.39 12.05 16.36
N PHE A 192 -1.74 10.91 16.56
CA PHE A 192 -1.05 10.57 17.80
C PHE A 192 0.45 10.33 17.59
N SER A 193 1.23 10.54 18.64
CA SER A 193 2.61 10.07 18.71
C SER A 193 2.63 8.54 18.80
N ALA A 194 3.29 7.87 17.84
CA ALA A 194 3.37 6.41 17.85
C ALA A 194 4.12 5.88 19.08
N GLN A 195 5.09 6.62 19.61
CA GLN A 195 5.84 6.26 20.81
C GLN A 195 4.97 6.32 22.06
N GLU A 196 4.11 7.34 22.17
CA GLU A 196 3.15 7.46 23.26
C GLU A 196 2.08 6.36 23.19
N MET A 197 1.55 6.13 21.98
CA MET A 197 0.64 5.02 21.71
C MET A 197 1.27 3.69 22.06
N GLN A 198 2.56 3.49 21.82
CA GLN A 198 3.24 2.21 22.12
C GLN A 198 3.30 1.94 23.63
N MET A 199 3.47 2.98 24.45
CA MET A 199 3.48 2.84 25.92
C MET A 199 2.09 2.53 26.49
N LEU A 200 1.03 3.05 25.88
CA LEU A 200 -0.35 2.93 26.39
C LEU A 200 -1.15 1.80 25.74
N LEU A 201 -0.92 1.57 24.45
CA LEU A 201 -1.64 0.67 23.54
C LEU A 201 -0.65 -0.02 22.58
N PRO A 202 0.27 -0.87 23.08
CA PRO A 202 1.34 -1.45 22.27
C PRO A 202 0.84 -2.25 21.06
N SER A 203 -0.34 -2.88 21.13
CA SER A 203 -0.90 -3.64 19.99
C SER A 203 -1.24 -2.74 18.80
N SER A 204 -1.60 -1.48 19.07
CA SER A 204 -2.00 -0.51 18.06
C SER A 204 -0.81 0.13 17.32
N VAL A 205 0.43 -0.26 17.66
CA VAL A 205 1.64 0.30 17.06
C VAL A 205 2.42 -0.78 16.35
N TYR A 206 2.57 -0.60 15.04
CA TYR A 206 3.42 -1.42 14.20
C TYR A 206 4.85 -0.85 14.18
N THR A 207 5.86 -1.73 14.17
CA THR A 207 7.27 -1.36 13.98
C THR A 207 7.78 -2.05 12.72
N ASP A 208 8.28 -1.27 11.76
CA ASP A 208 8.87 -1.84 10.54
C ASP A 208 10.29 -2.37 10.77
N SER A 209 10.86 -3.02 9.76
CA SER A 209 12.22 -3.57 9.80
C SER A 209 13.33 -2.53 9.99
N ASN A 210 13.03 -1.25 9.80
CA ASN A 210 13.95 -0.13 9.99
C ASN A 210 13.71 0.59 11.34
N GLY A 211 12.82 0.06 12.18
CA GLY A 211 12.46 0.65 13.47
C GLY A 211 11.50 1.85 13.37
N LYS A 212 10.90 2.12 12.20
CA LYS A 212 9.88 3.17 12.07
C LYS A 212 8.56 2.67 12.62
N LEU A 213 7.90 3.51 13.40
CA LEU A 213 6.62 3.21 14.03
C LEU A 213 5.45 3.73 13.19
N ALA A 214 4.36 2.97 13.15
CA ALA A 214 3.09 3.37 12.55
C ALA A 214 1.93 3.02 13.49
N VAL A 215 0.86 3.81 13.46
CA VAL A 215 -0.31 3.63 14.33
C VAL A 215 -1.47 3.01 13.56
N ASN A 216 -2.01 1.92 14.09
CA ASN A 216 -3.27 1.33 13.65
C ASN A 216 -4.45 2.04 14.35
N TYR A 217 -4.92 3.13 13.74
CA TYR A 217 -6.04 3.91 14.28
C TYR A 217 -7.35 3.12 14.39
N ILE A 218 -7.52 2.02 13.63
CA ILE A 218 -8.72 1.17 13.68
C ILE A 218 -8.81 0.44 15.03
N GLU A 219 -7.68 0.04 15.62
CA GLU A 219 -7.64 -0.61 16.94
C GLU A 219 -8.07 0.32 18.07
N VAL A 220 -7.98 1.63 17.87
CA VAL A 220 -8.40 2.63 18.86
C VAL A 220 -9.92 2.69 19.02
N ILE A 221 -10.67 2.36 17.96
CA ILE A 221 -12.14 2.43 17.93
C ILE A 221 -12.82 1.61 19.06
N PRO A 222 -12.55 0.29 19.23
CA PRO A 222 -13.17 -0.48 20.31
C PRO A 222 -12.80 0.04 21.71
N ILE A 223 -11.61 0.63 21.88
CA ILE A 223 -11.17 1.23 23.14
C ILE A 223 -11.99 2.49 23.43
N LEU A 224 -12.22 3.34 22.43
CA LEU A 224 -13.09 4.52 22.56
C LEU A 224 -14.53 4.12 22.93
N VAL A 225 -15.05 3.05 22.31
CA VAL A 225 -16.40 2.54 22.62
C VAL A 225 -16.51 2.13 24.09
N GLU A 226 -15.54 1.36 24.60
CA GLU A 226 -15.57 0.93 25.99
C GLU A 226 -15.28 2.09 26.96
N ALA A 227 -14.45 3.07 26.57
CA ALA A 227 -14.26 4.29 27.36
C ALA A 227 -15.56 5.09 27.53
N ILE A 228 -16.39 5.20 26.48
CA ILE A 228 -17.70 5.85 26.54
C ILE A 228 -18.65 5.06 27.46
N LYS A 229 -18.65 3.73 27.41
CA LYS A 229 -19.47 2.89 28.30
C LYS A 229 -19.04 3.01 29.76
N GLU A 230 -17.74 3.04 30.02
CA GLU A 230 -17.17 3.27 31.36
C GLU A 230 -17.56 4.67 31.87
N GLN A 231 -17.45 5.70 31.04
CA GLN A 231 -17.87 7.06 31.37
C GLN A 231 -19.37 7.15 31.66
N GLN A 232 -20.21 6.49 30.85
CA GLN A 232 -21.65 6.43 31.05
C GLN A 232 -22.01 5.79 32.40
N THR A 233 -21.30 4.73 32.78
CA THR A 233 -21.47 4.07 34.09
C THR A 233 -21.18 5.04 35.24
N GLN A 234 -20.12 5.84 35.13
CA GLN A 234 -19.78 6.86 36.14
C GLN A 234 -20.86 7.95 36.23
N ILE A 235 -21.38 8.40 35.08
CA ILE A 235 -22.46 9.39 35.03
C ILE A 235 -23.72 8.87 35.73
N GLU A 236 -24.10 7.63 35.50
CA GLU A 236 -25.27 7.02 36.14
C GLU A 236 -25.10 6.86 37.65
N ALA A 237 -23.90 6.50 38.10
CA ALA A 237 -23.57 6.45 39.52
C ALA A 237 -23.71 7.84 40.17
N MET A 238 -23.12 8.88 39.56
CA MET A 238 -23.21 10.25 40.05
C MET A 238 -24.66 10.77 40.08
N LYS A 239 -25.48 10.45 39.07
CA LYS A 239 -26.90 10.83 39.04
C LYS A 239 -27.68 10.23 40.21
N LYS A 240 -27.48 8.93 40.49
CA LYS A 240 -28.13 8.25 41.63
C LYS A 240 -27.74 8.87 42.96
N GLU A 241 -26.47 9.25 43.13
CA GLU A 241 -26.00 9.93 44.33
C GLU A 241 -26.67 11.30 44.49
N ILE A 242 -26.75 12.09 43.42
CA ILE A 242 -27.45 13.39 43.42
C ILE A 242 -28.93 13.22 43.79
N GLU A 243 -29.62 12.21 43.26
CA GLU A 243 -31.02 11.94 43.60
C GLU A 243 -31.21 11.57 45.07
N LEU A 244 -30.28 10.81 45.65
CA LEU A 244 -30.31 10.47 47.07
C LEU A 244 -30.07 11.71 47.95
N LEU A 245 -29.12 12.56 47.56
CA LEU A 245 -28.81 13.80 48.27
C LEU A 245 -29.96 14.81 48.22
N LYS A 246 -30.68 14.91 47.09
CA LYS A 246 -31.86 15.79 46.94
C LYS A 246 -33.07 15.36 47.76
N LYS A 247 -33.11 14.12 48.25
CA LYS A 247 -34.19 13.59 49.10
C LYS A 247 -33.96 13.81 50.60
N LYS A 248 -32.80 14.34 50.99
CA LYS A 248 -32.49 14.77 52.36
C LYS A 248 -32.82 16.24 52.54
#